data_AF-A0A815GIX6-F1
#
_entry.id   AF-A0A815GIX6-F1
#
_cell.length_a   1.000
_cell.length_b   1.000
_cell.length_c   1.000
_cell.angle_alpha   90.00
_cell.angle_beta   90.00
_cell.angle_gamma   90.00
#
_symmetry.space_group_name_H-M   'P 1'
#
loop_
_entity.id
_entity.type
_entity.pdbx_description
1 polymer ?
#
loop_
_entity_poly.entity_id
_entity_poly.type
_entity_poly.pdbx_seq_one_letter_code
_entity_poly.pdbx_strand_id
1 'polypeptide(L)'
;MAAANGRIRCFTCNKEKATSKCAGCLKDFCYNHLGDHRQQLAIHLDEIEVQRDLFRQTLTEQATDPQTHPLIEEIEQWKNDSIDKIHKTAEELKQILFEHTSRHTHQLEGKLNTLTNQIRECREENDIMETDLSRWQNELTELNEQLIKPQNITIQYDSTPLVTNIHIADTSSLNNSNDGKTTARIVQKPYVNQENQAVNFHLSKALSWLLRHAVTQEGIQYQYDGYVFVEDVLRHSTFSNKYTIQDIRQCVETNEKQRFVLKTDQRTGKEMIRAQPRQ
;
A
#
# COMPACT_ATOMS: atom_id res chain seq x y z
N MET A 1 30.84 -20.97 -80.15
CA MET A 1 29.56 -21.53 -79.66
C MET A 1 29.88 -22.77 -78.86
N ALA A 2 29.82 -22.70 -77.53
CA ALA A 2 29.98 -23.86 -76.65
C ALA A 2 28.62 -24.10 -76.00
N ALA A 3 27.93 -25.16 -76.41
CA ALA A 3 26.70 -25.61 -75.75
C ALA A 3 27.10 -26.19 -74.38
N ALA A 4 27.14 -25.33 -73.36
CA ALA A 4 27.27 -25.76 -71.98
C ALA A 4 26.03 -26.59 -71.65
N ASN A 5 26.20 -27.87 -71.34
CA ASN A 5 25.12 -28.76 -70.90
C ASN A 5 24.33 -28.05 -69.80
N GLY A 6 23.10 -27.62 -70.11
CA GLY A 6 22.24 -26.77 -69.27
C GLY A 6 21.64 -27.48 -68.06
N ARG A 7 22.46 -28.26 -67.35
CA ARG A 7 22.10 -28.94 -66.10
C ARG A 7 22.85 -28.27 -64.95
N ILE A 8 22.14 -27.45 -64.20
CA ILE A 8 22.66 -26.80 -63.00
C ILE A 8 22.18 -27.62 -61.79
N ARG A 9 22.92 -27.52 -60.68
CA ARG A 9 22.64 -28.26 -59.46
C ARG A 9 21.46 -27.64 -58.72
N CYS A 10 20.43 -28.44 -58.46
CA CYS A 10 19.27 -27.99 -57.70
C CYS A 10 19.65 -27.71 -56.24
N PHE A 11 19.24 -26.56 -55.69
CA PHE A 11 19.51 -26.16 -54.31
C PHE A 11 18.96 -27.15 -53.27
N THR A 12 17.76 -27.69 -53.48
CA THR A 12 17.10 -28.58 -52.51
C THR A 12 17.60 -30.03 -52.53
N CYS A 13 17.86 -30.62 -53.70
CA CYS A 13 18.23 -32.05 -53.81
C CYS A 13 19.67 -32.30 -54.26
N ASN A 14 20.44 -31.26 -54.53
CA ASN A 14 21.86 -31.29 -54.90
C ASN A 14 22.20 -32.14 -56.14
N LYS A 15 21.21 -32.48 -56.96
CA LYS A 15 21.37 -33.24 -58.21
C LYS A 15 21.43 -32.30 -59.41
N GLU A 16 22.31 -32.60 -60.38
CA GLU A 16 22.40 -31.89 -61.65
C GLU A 16 21.20 -32.25 -62.54
N LYS A 17 20.30 -31.28 -62.75
CA LYS A 17 19.06 -31.45 -63.51
C LYS A 17 18.79 -30.20 -64.34
N ALA A 18 17.77 -30.24 -65.21
CA ALA A 18 17.22 -29.00 -65.75
C ALA A 18 16.62 -28.20 -64.59
N THR A 19 17.20 -27.04 -64.29
CA THR A 19 16.78 -26.17 -63.20
C THR A 19 16.37 -24.81 -63.75
N SER A 20 15.54 -24.11 -62.97
CA SER A 20 15.14 -22.74 -63.22
C SER A 20 15.48 -21.89 -62.01
N LYS A 21 16.01 -20.70 -62.27
CA LYS A 21 16.38 -19.75 -61.23
C LYS A 21 15.14 -19.00 -60.73
N CYS A 22 14.91 -19.00 -59.42
CA CYS A 22 13.90 -18.13 -58.83
C CYS A 22 14.41 -16.68 -58.82
N ALA A 23 13.63 -15.75 -59.37
CA ALA A 23 14.01 -14.33 -59.41
C ALA A 23 14.05 -13.68 -58.02
N GLY A 24 13.27 -14.19 -57.06
CA GLY A 24 13.22 -13.66 -55.69
C GLY A 24 14.40 -14.09 -54.83
N CYS A 25 14.62 -15.40 -54.67
CA CYS A 25 15.69 -15.92 -53.81
C CYS A 25 17.01 -16.22 -54.54
N LEU A 26 17.06 -16.00 -55.86
CA LEU A 26 18.22 -16.20 -56.75
C LEU A 26 18.82 -17.62 -56.74
N LYS A 27 18.09 -18.61 -56.24
CA LYS A 27 18.50 -20.03 -56.19
C LYS A 27 17.93 -20.82 -57.37
N ASP A 28 18.67 -21.84 -57.80
CA ASP A 28 18.29 -22.75 -58.88
C ASP A 28 17.56 -23.98 -58.34
N PHE A 29 16.36 -24.27 -58.86
CA PHE A 29 15.54 -25.41 -58.44
C PHE A 29 15.16 -26.26 -59.66
N CYS A 30 15.10 -27.58 -59.50
CA CYS A 30 14.50 -28.43 -60.53
C CYS A 30 12.97 -28.25 -60.53
N TYR A 31 12.30 -28.62 -61.63
CA TYR A 31 10.85 -28.41 -61.81
C TYR A 31 9.99 -28.76 -60.60
N ASN A 32 10.20 -29.94 -59.99
CA ASN A 32 9.44 -30.36 -58.80
C ASN A 32 9.73 -29.48 -57.57
N HIS A 33 11.01 -29.27 -57.22
CA HIS A 33 11.36 -28.44 -56.06
C HIS A 33 11.10 -26.94 -56.27
N LEU A 34 10.92 -26.46 -57.51
CA LEU A 34 10.42 -25.11 -57.77
C LEU A 34 8.93 -24.99 -57.42
N GLY A 35 8.14 -26.04 -57.69
CA GLY A 35 6.75 -26.16 -57.24
C GLY A 35 6.66 -26.19 -55.72
N ASP A 36 7.47 -27.03 -55.07
CA ASP A 36 7.54 -27.11 -53.61
C ASP A 36 7.96 -25.77 -52.99
N HIS A 37 8.94 -25.08 -53.60
CA HIS A 37 9.38 -23.75 -53.15
C HIS A 37 8.25 -22.71 -53.25
N ARG A 38 7.45 -22.74 -54.32
CA ARG A 38 6.27 -21.86 -54.45
C ARG A 38 5.17 -22.20 -53.45
N GLN A 39 4.96 -23.49 -53.17
CA GLN A 39 4.02 -23.92 -52.13
C GLN A 39 4.47 -23.46 -50.74
N GLN A 40 5.77 -23.53 -50.43
CA GLN A 40 6.32 -22.97 -49.18
C GLN A 40 6.09 -21.45 -49.07
N LEU A 41 6.23 -20.72 -50.17
CA LEU A 41 5.93 -19.28 -50.18
C LEU A 41 4.44 -18.99 -49.95
N ALA A 42 3.55 -19.83 -50.47
CA ALA A 42 2.11 -19.72 -50.19
C ALA A 42 1.80 -20.00 -48.71
N ILE A 43 2.41 -21.03 -48.12
CA ILE A 43 2.28 -21.32 -46.69
C ILE A 43 2.78 -20.14 -45.84
N HIS A 44 3.92 -19.55 -46.19
CA HIS A 44 4.43 -18.38 -45.48
C HIS A 44 3.52 -17.15 -45.64
N LEU A 45 2.85 -17.00 -46.78
CA LEU A 45 1.87 -15.93 -46.97
C LEU A 45 0.66 -16.15 -46.05
N ASP A 46 0.13 -17.37 -46.02
CA ASP A 46 -0.98 -17.74 -45.14
C ASP A 46 -0.62 -17.53 -43.66
N GLU A 47 0.61 -17.86 -43.26
CA GLU A 47 1.13 -17.58 -41.91
C GLU A 47 1.13 -16.08 -41.60
N ILE A 48 1.58 -15.24 -42.53
CA ILE A 48 1.57 -13.77 -42.38
C ILE A 48 0.13 -13.24 -42.28
N GLU A 49 -0.81 -13.80 -43.04
CA GLU A 49 -2.22 -13.43 -42.97
C GLU A 49 -2.83 -13.76 -41.60
N VAL A 50 -2.52 -14.94 -41.06
CA VAL A 50 -2.94 -15.33 -39.70
C VAL A 50 -2.31 -14.41 -38.65
N GLN A 51 -1.02 -14.08 -38.76
CA GLN A 51 -0.36 -13.14 -37.85
C GLN A 51 -0.99 -11.74 -37.93
N ARG A 52 -1.34 -11.27 -39.13
CA ARG A 52 -2.02 -9.99 -39.35
C ARG A 52 -3.38 -9.98 -38.65
N ASP A 53 -4.15 -11.05 -38.80
CA ASP A 53 -5.49 -11.14 -38.21
C ASP A 53 -5.44 -11.23 -36.68
N LEU A 54 -4.49 -11.99 -36.14
CA LEU A 54 -4.23 -12.02 -34.69
C LEU A 54 -3.83 -10.64 -34.17
N PHE A 55 -2.92 -9.95 -34.85
CA PHE A 55 -2.50 -8.60 -34.46
C PHE A 55 -3.68 -7.61 -34.52
N ARG A 56 -4.52 -7.70 -35.55
CA ARG A 56 -5.73 -6.88 -35.67
C ARG A 56 -6.73 -7.17 -34.54
N GLN A 57 -6.86 -8.42 -34.13
CA GLN A 57 -7.66 -8.80 -32.98
C GLN A 57 -7.10 -8.17 -31.70
N THR A 58 -5.79 -8.30 -31.43
CA THR A 58 -5.14 -7.68 -30.26
C THR A 58 -5.30 -6.15 -30.25
N LEU A 59 -5.15 -5.48 -31.40
CA LEU A 59 -5.40 -4.04 -31.51
C LEU A 59 -6.85 -3.68 -31.23
N THR A 60 -7.79 -4.50 -31.68
CA THR A 60 -9.22 -4.27 -31.43
C THR A 60 -9.53 -4.46 -29.96
N GLU A 61 -9.02 -5.52 -29.32
CA GLU A 61 -9.17 -5.80 -27.90
C GLU A 61 -8.62 -4.66 -27.04
N GLN A 62 -7.40 -4.18 -27.33
CA GLN A 62 -6.79 -3.02 -26.68
C GLN A 62 -7.56 -1.72 -26.91
N ALA A 63 -8.17 -1.54 -28.08
CA ALA A 63 -9.00 -0.36 -28.38
C ALA A 63 -10.37 -0.40 -27.70
N THR A 64 -10.91 -1.60 -27.45
CA THR A 64 -12.23 -1.79 -26.82
C THR A 64 -12.17 -1.82 -25.30
N ASP A 65 -11.10 -2.34 -24.71
CA ASP A 65 -10.93 -2.41 -23.26
C ASP A 65 -9.55 -1.88 -22.83
N PRO A 66 -9.50 -0.68 -22.23
CA PRO A 66 -8.28 -0.10 -21.68
C PRO A 66 -7.57 -1.04 -20.69
N GLN A 67 -8.32 -1.88 -19.97
CA GLN A 67 -7.80 -2.80 -18.94
C GLN A 67 -6.94 -3.92 -19.50
N THR A 68 -7.03 -4.23 -20.80
CA THR A 68 -6.22 -5.29 -21.43
C THR A 68 -4.81 -4.82 -21.82
N HIS A 69 -4.49 -3.55 -21.58
CA HIS A 69 -3.19 -3.01 -21.92
C HIS A 69 -2.09 -3.60 -21.00
N PRO A 70 -0.95 -4.06 -21.53
CA PRO A 70 0.14 -4.64 -20.73
C PRO A 70 0.63 -3.75 -19.58
N LEU A 71 0.70 -2.43 -19.78
CA LEU A 71 1.04 -1.49 -18.71
C LEU A 71 -0.01 -1.41 -17.59
N ILE A 72 -1.27 -1.74 -17.85
CA ILE A 72 -2.29 -1.84 -16.81
C ILE A 72 -2.08 -3.14 -16.00
N GLU A 73 -1.68 -4.22 -16.65
CA GLU A 73 -1.28 -5.44 -15.95
C GLU A 73 -0.06 -5.17 -15.02
N GLU A 74 0.91 -4.38 -15.46
CA GLU A 74 2.04 -3.96 -14.60
C GLU A 74 1.59 -3.10 -13.40
N ILE A 75 0.60 -2.22 -13.58
CA ILE A 75 -0.01 -1.43 -12.49
C ILE A 75 -0.75 -2.35 -11.51
N GLU A 76 -1.49 -3.32 -12.03
CA GLU A 76 -2.23 -4.30 -11.23
C GLU A 76 -1.29 -5.21 -10.44
N GLN A 77 -0.17 -5.64 -11.04
CA GLN A 77 0.89 -6.38 -10.37
C GLN A 77 1.54 -5.53 -9.27
N TRP A 78 1.93 -4.29 -9.56
CA TRP A 78 2.47 -3.38 -8.55
C TRP A 78 1.51 -3.14 -7.38
N LYS A 79 0.21 -3.00 -7.67
CA LYS A 79 -0.84 -2.84 -6.66
C LYS A 79 -0.88 -4.06 -5.73
N ASN A 80 -0.94 -5.26 -6.30
CA ASN A 80 -1.02 -6.50 -5.53
C ASN A 80 0.24 -6.70 -4.68
N ASP A 81 1.43 -6.51 -5.26
CA ASP A 81 2.71 -6.59 -4.55
C ASP A 81 2.81 -5.59 -3.38
N SER A 82 2.26 -4.39 -3.58
CA SER A 82 2.26 -3.35 -2.55
C SER A 82 1.32 -3.68 -1.39
N ILE A 83 0.14 -4.21 -1.70
CA ILE A 83 -0.83 -4.70 -0.70
C ILE A 83 -0.23 -5.87 0.08
N ASP A 84 0.39 -6.83 -0.62
CA ASP A 84 1.00 -8.00 0.01
C ASP A 84 2.14 -7.62 0.94
N LYS A 85 2.97 -6.63 0.57
CA LYS A 85 4.01 -6.07 1.45
C LYS A 85 3.41 -5.48 2.72
N ILE A 86 2.33 -4.70 2.61
CA ILE A 86 1.63 -4.12 3.76
C ILE A 86 1.11 -5.23 4.68
N HIS A 87 0.45 -6.25 4.12
CA HIS A 87 -0.06 -7.38 4.88
C HIS A 87 1.05 -8.14 5.60
N LYS A 88 2.15 -8.42 4.91
CA LYS A 88 3.29 -9.14 5.48
C LYS A 88 3.92 -8.37 6.63
N THR A 89 4.19 -7.09 6.44
CA THR A 89 4.75 -6.24 7.53
C THR A 89 3.79 -6.14 8.71
N ALA A 90 2.48 -6.02 8.47
CA ALA A 90 1.50 -6.01 9.55
C ALA A 90 1.48 -7.34 10.34
N GLU A 91 1.59 -8.47 9.66
CA GLU A 91 1.57 -9.78 10.31
C GLU A 91 2.87 -10.05 11.08
N GLU A 92 4.02 -9.65 10.55
CA GLU A 92 5.31 -9.68 11.25
C GLU A 92 5.26 -8.86 12.55
N LEU A 93 4.72 -7.65 12.51
CA LEU A 93 4.58 -6.79 13.70
C LEU A 93 3.63 -7.37 14.74
N LYS A 94 2.51 -7.96 14.31
CA LYS A 94 1.59 -8.67 15.21
C LYS A 94 2.28 -9.87 15.86
N GLN A 95 3.12 -10.59 15.13
CA GLN A 95 3.83 -11.74 15.66
C GLN A 95 4.87 -11.33 16.70
N ILE A 96 5.64 -10.26 16.45
CA ILE A 96 6.55 -9.67 17.44
C ILE A 96 5.78 -9.24 18.70
N LEU A 97 4.64 -8.57 18.53
CA LEU A 97 3.78 -8.15 19.62
C LEU A 97 3.27 -9.36 20.42
N PHE A 98 2.85 -10.43 19.74
CA PHE A 98 2.36 -11.64 20.35
C PHE A 98 3.45 -12.37 21.15
N GLU A 99 4.67 -12.48 20.62
CA GLU A 99 5.80 -13.08 21.33
C GLU A 99 6.15 -12.32 22.61
N HIS A 100 6.18 -10.99 22.53
CA HIS A 100 6.45 -10.16 23.70
C HIS A 100 5.32 -10.27 24.74
N THR A 101 4.06 -10.27 24.29
CA THR A 101 2.88 -10.41 25.15
C THR A 101 2.88 -11.78 25.83
N SER A 102 3.15 -12.85 25.10
CA SER A 102 3.21 -14.21 25.63
C SER A 102 4.27 -14.37 26.70
N ARG A 103 5.46 -13.79 26.49
CA ARG A 103 6.54 -13.79 27.49
C ARG A 103 6.13 -13.07 28.78
N HIS A 104 5.52 -11.89 28.64
CA HIS A 104 5.05 -11.12 29.79
C HIS A 104 3.92 -11.84 30.55
N THR A 105 2.96 -12.42 29.83
CA THR A 105 1.88 -13.22 30.41
C THR A 105 2.43 -14.41 31.18
N HIS A 106 3.43 -15.11 30.65
CA HIS A 106 4.05 -16.25 31.34
C HIS A 106 4.82 -15.83 32.59
N GLN A 107 5.46 -14.64 32.57
CA GLN A 107 6.09 -14.07 33.77
C GLN A 107 5.06 -13.72 34.86
N LEU A 108 3.92 -13.15 34.48
CA LEU A 108 2.82 -12.87 35.40
C LEU A 108 2.23 -14.16 35.98
N GLU A 109 2.04 -15.18 35.15
CA GLU A 109 1.59 -16.50 35.57
C GLU A 109 2.56 -17.14 36.57
N GLY A 110 3.87 -17.02 36.34
CA GLY A 110 4.90 -17.45 37.30
C GLY A 110 4.78 -16.75 38.66
N LYS A 111 4.65 -15.42 38.68
CA LYS A 111 4.44 -14.65 39.91
C LYS A 111 3.14 -15.03 40.63
N LEU A 112 2.05 -15.24 39.86
CA LEU A 112 0.76 -15.65 40.41
C LEU A 112 0.83 -17.04 41.05
N ASN A 113 1.56 -17.97 40.44
CA ASN A 113 1.80 -19.30 41.02
C ASN A 113 2.61 -19.22 42.32
N THR A 114 3.64 -18.36 42.38
CA THR A 114 4.39 -18.11 43.62
C THR A 114 3.49 -17.57 44.73
N LEU A 115 2.66 -16.57 44.41
CA LEU A 115 1.68 -16.01 45.33
C LEU A 115 0.69 -17.08 45.83
N THR A 116 0.21 -17.92 44.91
CA THR A 116 -0.72 -19.03 45.23
C THR A 116 -0.09 -20.02 46.21
N ASN A 117 1.19 -20.36 46.03
CA ASN A 117 1.92 -21.25 46.94
C ASN A 117 2.12 -20.61 48.31
N GLN A 118 2.49 -19.33 48.38
CA GLN A 118 2.63 -18.61 49.66
C GLN A 118 1.31 -18.57 50.44
N ILE A 119 0.19 -18.30 49.76
CA ILE A 119 -1.14 -18.32 50.38
C ILE A 119 -1.47 -19.72 50.93
N ARG A 120 -1.08 -20.77 50.21
CA ARG A 120 -1.32 -22.16 50.61
C ARG A 120 -0.49 -22.56 51.83
N GLU A 121 0.80 -22.25 51.84
CA GLU A 121 1.71 -22.53 52.96
C GLU A 121 1.24 -21.84 54.25
N CYS A 122 0.93 -20.54 54.20
CA CYS A 122 0.41 -19.83 55.36
C CYS A 122 -0.94 -20.39 55.87
N ARG A 123 -1.79 -20.91 54.97
CA ARG A 123 -3.04 -21.58 55.36
C ARG A 123 -2.80 -22.92 56.05
N GLU A 124 -1.82 -23.70 55.57
CA GLU A 124 -1.47 -25.00 56.15
C GLU A 124 -0.78 -24.85 57.52
N GLU A 125 0.02 -23.79 57.69
CA GLU A 125 0.70 -23.45 58.96
C GLU A 125 -0.20 -22.66 59.93
N ASN A 126 -1.40 -22.24 59.52
CA ASN A 126 -2.31 -21.38 60.29
C ASN A 126 -1.68 -20.05 60.76
N ASP A 127 -0.66 -19.54 60.05
CA ASP A 127 0.09 -18.32 60.37
C ASP A 127 -0.35 -17.12 59.52
N ILE A 128 -1.67 -16.89 59.44
CA ILE A 128 -2.23 -15.80 58.63
C ILE A 128 -2.25 -14.51 59.45
N MET A 129 -1.53 -13.47 58.98
CA MET A 129 -1.58 -12.12 59.56
C MET A 129 -2.25 -11.12 58.62
N GLU A 130 -2.83 -10.04 59.18
CA GLU A 130 -3.44 -8.94 58.40
C GLU A 130 -2.44 -8.26 57.44
N THR A 131 -1.16 -8.26 57.79
CA THR A 131 -0.07 -7.75 56.95
C THR A 131 0.16 -8.59 55.70
N ASP A 132 -0.01 -9.92 55.78
CA ASP A 132 0.14 -10.82 54.64
C ASP A 132 -1.06 -10.72 53.69
N LEU A 133 -2.27 -10.60 54.24
CA LEU A 133 -3.48 -10.33 53.45
C LEU A 133 -3.36 -9.02 52.68
N SER A 134 -2.89 -7.96 53.34
CA SER A 134 -2.67 -6.64 52.71
C SER A 134 -1.57 -6.69 51.64
N ARG A 135 -0.48 -7.43 51.88
CA ARG A 135 0.62 -7.63 50.91
C ARG A 135 0.11 -8.34 49.65
N TRP A 136 -0.57 -9.46 49.80
CA TRP A 136 -1.09 -10.25 48.67
C TRP A 136 -2.15 -9.49 47.88
N GLN A 137 -2.99 -8.68 48.55
CA GLN A 137 -3.95 -7.81 47.88
C GLN A 137 -3.26 -6.75 47.01
N ASN A 138 -2.17 -6.15 47.52
CA ASN A 138 -1.39 -5.18 46.76
C ASN A 138 -0.66 -5.84 45.59
N GLU A 139 -0.06 -7.02 45.78
CA GLU A 139 0.60 -7.78 44.70
C GLU A 139 -0.39 -8.19 43.60
N LEU A 140 -1.61 -8.63 43.95
CA LEU A 140 -2.65 -8.92 42.96
C LEU A 140 -3.07 -7.66 42.18
N THR A 141 -3.16 -6.53 42.86
CA THR A 141 -3.50 -5.25 42.22
C THR A 141 -2.40 -4.83 41.25
N GLU A 142 -1.13 -4.98 41.64
CA GLU A 142 0.04 -4.68 40.81
C GLU A 142 0.14 -5.62 39.59
N LEU A 143 -0.09 -6.92 39.76
CA LEU A 143 -0.13 -7.89 38.66
C LEU A 143 -1.26 -7.59 37.66
N ASN A 144 -2.42 -7.17 38.15
CA ASN A 144 -3.56 -6.76 37.31
C ASN A 144 -3.26 -5.47 36.53
N GLU A 145 -2.58 -4.50 37.13
CA GLU A 145 -2.14 -3.29 36.43
C GLU A 145 -1.10 -3.59 35.34
N GLN A 146 -0.17 -4.52 35.61
CA GLN A 146 0.83 -4.97 34.62
C GLN A 146 0.16 -5.70 33.44
N LEU A 147 -0.94 -6.42 33.67
CA LEU A 147 -1.71 -7.09 32.61
C LEU A 147 -2.44 -6.09 31.69
N ILE A 148 -2.98 -5.01 32.26
CA ILE A 148 -3.78 -4.01 31.54
C ILE A 148 -2.89 -3.00 30.80
N LYS A 149 -1.66 -2.76 31.28
CA LYS A 149 -0.76 -1.75 30.71
C LYS A 149 0.64 -2.34 30.46
N PRO A 150 0.87 -3.02 29.32
CA PRO A 150 2.22 -3.47 28.97
C PRO A 150 3.12 -2.25 28.78
N GLN A 151 4.03 -2.00 29.72
CA GLN A 151 4.88 -0.81 29.73
C GLN A 151 6.00 -0.83 28.68
N ASN A 152 6.23 -1.96 28.01
CA ASN A 152 7.45 -2.20 27.22
C ASN A 152 7.25 -2.22 25.70
N ILE A 153 6.08 -1.88 25.16
CA ILE A 153 5.84 -1.86 23.72
C ILE A 153 5.16 -0.57 23.31
N THR A 154 5.78 0.18 22.40
CA THR A 154 5.21 1.38 21.77
C THR A 154 5.32 1.22 20.27
N ILE A 155 4.23 1.47 19.55
CA ILE A 155 4.22 1.50 18.09
C ILE A 155 4.95 2.78 17.65
N GLN A 156 6.01 2.62 16.87
CA GLN A 156 6.76 3.73 16.27
C GLN A 156 6.47 3.76 14.77
N TYR A 157 6.43 4.97 14.20
CA TYR A 157 6.12 5.17 12.79
C TYR A 157 7.36 5.70 12.07
N ASP A 158 7.84 4.94 11.10
CA ASP A 158 8.97 5.35 10.27
C ASP A 158 8.51 6.35 9.19
N SER A 159 9.37 7.32 8.87
CA SER A 159 9.10 8.36 7.86
C SER A 159 9.30 7.87 6.42
N THR A 160 9.78 6.64 6.21
CA THR A 160 10.05 6.08 4.88
C THR A 160 8.80 5.39 4.31
N PRO A 161 8.38 5.71 3.07
CA PRO A 161 7.22 5.07 2.47
C PRO A 161 7.50 3.60 2.17
N LEU A 162 6.63 2.71 2.67
CA LEU A 162 6.70 1.26 2.44
C LEU A 162 6.44 0.88 0.98
N VAL A 163 5.76 1.74 0.23
CA VAL A 163 5.35 1.54 -1.16
C VAL A 163 5.97 2.61 -2.05
N THR A 164 6.62 2.18 -3.14
CA THR A 164 7.25 3.08 -4.13
C THR A 164 6.22 3.61 -5.12
N ASN A 165 6.16 4.93 -5.30
CA ASN A 165 5.25 5.55 -6.27
C ASN A 165 5.65 5.20 -7.72
N ILE A 166 4.65 4.90 -8.55
CA ILE A 166 4.81 4.73 -9.99
C ILE A 166 4.13 5.89 -10.74
N HIS A 167 4.72 6.29 -11.87
CA HIS A 167 4.22 7.37 -12.71
C HIS A 167 4.32 6.98 -14.19
N ILE A 168 3.30 7.31 -14.97
CA ILE A 168 3.33 7.15 -16.43
C ILE A 168 3.99 8.40 -17.01
N ALA A 169 5.16 8.24 -17.63
CA ALA A 169 5.85 9.31 -18.35
C ALA A 169 5.53 9.20 -19.85
N ASP A 170 4.86 10.20 -20.41
CA ASP A 170 4.65 10.28 -21.86
C ASP A 170 5.95 10.73 -22.54
N THR A 171 6.60 9.80 -23.22
CA THR A 171 7.86 10.05 -23.95
C THR A 171 7.63 10.64 -25.34
N SER A 172 6.37 10.79 -25.79
CA SER A 172 6.04 11.28 -27.14
C SER A 172 6.30 12.79 -27.34
N SER A 173 6.44 13.56 -26.27
CA SER A 173 6.64 15.02 -26.33
C SER A 173 8.11 15.50 -26.41
N LEU A 174 9.10 14.63 -26.60
CA LEU A 174 10.51 15.05 -26.77
C LEU A 174 10.95 15.30 -28.22
N ASN A 175 10.09 15.03 -29.22
CA ASN A 175 10.41 15.19 -30.63
C ASN A 175 9.39 16.07 -31.37
N ASN A 176 9.33 17.37 -31.09
CA ASN A 176 9.06 18.39 -32.10
C ASN A 176 9.16 19.81 -31.52
N SER A 177 10.28 20.48 -31.80
CA SER A 177 10.37 21.93 -31.77
C SER A 177 9.80 22.48 -33.07
N ASN A 178 8.61 23.07 -33.02
CA ASN A 178 8.30 24.42 -33.54
C ASN A 178 6.78 24.64 -33.67
N ASP A 179 6.40 25.87 -33.37
CA ASP A 179 5.12 26.54 -33.62
C ASP A 179 3.94 26.28 -32.67
N GLY A 180 3.90 27.13 -31.63
CA GLY A 180 2.88 28.18 -31.56
C GLY A 180 1.42 27.76 -31.37
N LYS A 181 1.00 27.68 -30.10
CA LYS A 181 -0.39 27.81 -29.61
C LYS A 181 -1.41 26.82 -30.18
N THR A 182 -1.72 25.78 -29.41
CA THR A 182 -3.11 25.52 -29.01
C THR A 182 -3.15 24.86 -27.64
N THR A 183 -3.82 25.53 -26.71
CA THR A 183 -4.08 25.11 -25.33
C THR A 183 -5.06 23.95 -25.29
N ALA A 184 -4.64 22.79 -24.78
CA ALA A 184 -5.51 21.85 -24.12
C ALA A 184 -5.04 21.75 -22.67
N ARG A 185 -5.77 22.43 -21.77
CA ARG A 185 -5.63 22.28 -20.33
C ARG A 185 -5.98 20.84 -19.96
N ILE A 186 -4.98 19.98 -19.83
CA ILE A 186 -5.08 18.84 -18.95
C ILE A 186 -4.65 19.35 -17.57
N VAL A 187 -5.66 19.62 -16.74
CA VAL A 187 -5.48 19.88 -15.32
C VAL A 187 -5.00 18.57 -14.69
N GLN A 188 -3.68 18.33 -14.74
CA GLN A 188 -3.03 17.41 -13.84
C GLN A 188 -3.02 18.08 -12.46
N LYS A 189 -3.98 17.72 -11.60
CA LYS A 189 -3.84 17.95 -10.16
C LYS A 189 -3.17 16.68 -9.61
N PRO A 190 -1.91 16.75 -9.15
CA PRO A 190 -1.25 15.61 -8.57
C PRO A 190 -1.96 15.24 -7.27
N TYR A 191 -2.63 14.10 -7.28
CA TYR A 191 -3.24 13.49 -6.10
C TYR A 191 -2.11 12.82 -5.30
N VAL A 192 -1.52 13.58 -4.36
CA VAL A 192 -1.17 13.21 -2.97
C VAL A 192 -0.45 14.42 -2.32
N ASN A 193 -0.98 14.87 -1.17
CA ASN A 193 -0.34 15.72 -0.13
C ASN A 193 -0.22 17.26 -0.28
N GLN A 194 -1.12 17.95 -0.99
CA GLN A 194 -1.32 19.41 -0.76
C GLN A 194 -2.68 19.74 -0.13
N GLU A 195 -3.75 19.04 -0.50
CA GLU A 195 -5.05 19.22 0.15
C GLU A 195 -5.04 18.72 1.59
N ASN A 196 -4.48 17.54 1.89
CA ASN A 196 -4.38 17.07 3.28
C ASN A 196 -3.51 17.97 4.16
N GLN A 197 -2.44 18.59 3.63
CA GLN A 197 -1.65 19.57 4.39
C GLN A 197 -2.44 20.86 4.64
N ALA A 198 -3.17 21.36 3.64
CA ALA A 198 -4.02 22.55 3.79
C ALA A 198 -5.21 22.28 4.74
N VAL A 199 -5.87 21.14 4.60
CA VAL A 199 -6.96 20.66 5.47
C VAL A 199 -6.47 20.53 6.90
N ASN A 200 -5.30 19.89 7.13
CA ASN A 200 -4.68 19.80 8.46
C ASN A 200 -4.23 21.17 8.99
N PHE A 201 -3.77 22.09 8.14
CA PHE A 201 -3.43 23.45 8.56
C PHE A 201 -4.67 24.24 9.02
N HIS A 202 -5.78 24.16 8.28
CA HIS A 202 -7.04 24.80 8.64
C HIS A 202 -7.66 24.16 9.89
N LEU A 203 -7.65 22.83 9.96
CA LEU A 203 -8.10 22.07 11.12
C LEU A 203 -7.28 22.41 12.37
N SER A 204 -5.95 22.46 12.27
CA SER A 204 -5.06 22.86 13.36
C SER A 204 -5.33 24.28 13.85
N LYS A 205 -5.61 25.23 12.95
CA LYS A 205 -6.01 26.59 13.34
C LYS A 205 -7.36 26.59 14.06
N ALA A 206 -8.36 25.89 13.54
CA ALA A 206 -9.69 25.80 14.12
C ALA A 206 -9.64 25.13 15.51
N LEU A 207 -8.93 24.00 15.65
CA LEU A 207 -8.72 23.31 16.93
C LEU A 207 -7.99 24.19 17.94
N SER A 208 -6.96 24.94 17.51
CA SER A 208 -6.24 25.86 18.40
C SER A 208 -7.15 26.96 18.93
N TRP A 209 -8.01 27.53 18.08
CA TRP A 209 -8.99 28.54 18.49
C TRP A 209 -10.01 27.95 19.45
N LEU A 210 -10.61 26.81 19.10
CA LEU A 210 -11.64 26.17 19.92
C LEU A 210 -11.09 25.80 21.29
N LEU A 211 -10.04 24.97 21.34
CA LEU A 211 -9.53 24.36 22.58
C LEU A 211 -8.90 25.36 23.55
N ARG A 212 -8.39 26.50 23.06
CA ARG A 212 -7.72 27.51 23.90
C ARG A 212 -8.59 28.69 24.28
N HIS A 213 -9.63 28.99 23.50
CA HIS A 213 -10.39 30.24 23.67
C HIS A 213 -11.90 30.07 23.67
N ALA A 214 -12.45 29.11 22.92
CA ALA A 214 -13.88 29.08 22.63
C ALA A 214 -14.65 27.88 23.21
N VAL A 215 -14.00 26.92 23.87
CA VAL A 215 -14.67 25.72 24.43
C VAL A 215 -15.90 26.07 25.26
N THR A 216 -15.75 26.93 26.27
CA THR A 216 -16.88 27.32 27.15
C THR A 216 -17.85 28.29 26.49
N GLN A 217 -17.38 29.12 25.56
CA GLN A 217 -18.22 30.10 24.84
C GLN A 217 -19.14 29.42 23.82
N GLU A 218 -18.70 28.30 23.24
CA GLU A 218 -19.44 27.51 22.26
C GLU A 218 -20.24 26.37 22.91
N GLY A 219 -20.42 26.41 24.23
CA GLY A 219 -21.26 25.46 24.98
C GLY A 219 -20.67 24.07 25.17
N ILE A 220 -19.38 23.88 24.87
CA ILE A 220 -18.68 22.62 25.07
C ILE A 220 -18.15 22.56 26.49
N GLN A 221 -18.37 21.44 27.17
CA GLN A 221 -17.92 21.25 28.56
C GLN A 221 -16.51 20.66 28.58
N TYR A 222 -15.62 21.29 29.36
CA TYR A 222 -14.35 20.68 29.69
C TYR A 222 -14.56 19.42 30.55
N GLN A 223 -13.79 18.40 30.23
CA GLN A 223 -13.57 17.23 31.06
C GLN A 223 -12.36 17.47 31.98
N TYR A 224 -11.90 16.42 32.65
CA TYR A 224 -10.73 16.48 33.51
C TYR A 224 -9.47 16.95 32.76
N ASP A 225 -8.61 17.73 33.42
CA ASP A 225 -7.29 18.17 32.92
C ASP A 225 -7.32 18.96 31.59
N GLY A 226 -8.43 19.68 31.34
CA GLY A 226 -8.59 20.57 30.19
C GLY A 226 -8.86 19.85 28.86
N TYR A 227 -9.25 18.57 28.92
CA TYR A 227 -9.65 17.79 27.75
C TYR A 227 -11.11 18.01 27.38
N VAL A 228 -11.46 17.73 26.13
CA VAL A 228 -12.81 17.80 25.57
C VAL A 228 -13.04 16.54 24.73
N PHE A 229 -14.26 15.99 24.70
CA PHE A 229 -14.56 14.86 23.82
C PHE A 229 -14.51 15.27 22.35
N VAL A 230 -13.87 14.44 21.52
CA VAL A 230 -13.76 14.68 20.08
C VAL A 230 -15.14 14.69 19.41
N GLU A 231 -16.08 13.88 19.90
CA GLU A 231 -17.47 13.90 19.43
C GLU A 231 -18.13 15.26 19.60
N ASP A 232 -17.89 15.95 20.73
CA ASP A 232 -18.46 17.27 20.99
C ASP A 232 -17.82 18.34 20.09
N VAL A 233 -16.53 18.20 19.81
CA VAL A 233 -15.82 19.04 18.82
C VAL A 233 -16.40 18.83 17.42
N LEU A 234 -16.66 17.59 17.01
CA LEU A 234 -17.22 17.28 15.69
C LEU A 234 -18.70 17.67 15.53
N ARG A 235 -19.44 17.83 16.65
CA ARG A 235 -20.80 18.37 16.64
C ARG A 235 -20.86 19.88 16.48
N HIS A 236 -19.75 20.58 16.74
CA HIS A 236 -19.66 22.03 16.61
C HIS A 236 -19.75 22.46 15.15
N SER A 237 -20.47 23.55 14.85
CA SER A 237 -20.76 24.02 13.48
C SER A 237 -19.52 24.26 12.60
N THR A 238 -18.41 24.70 13.21
CA THR A 238 -17.11 24.86 12.52
C THR A 238 -16.51 23.55 12.01
N PHE A 239 -16.82 22.42 12.65
CA PHE A 239 -16.21 21.11 12.36
C PHE A 239 -17.19 20.11 11.76
N SER A 240 -18.45 20.22 12.13
CA SER A 240 -19.55 19.39 11.63
C SER A 240 -19.63 19.44 10.11
N ASN A 241 -19.80 18.27 9.49
CA ASN A 241 -19.83 18.05 8.04
C ASN A 241 -18.55 18.41 7.27
N LYS A 242 -17.46 18.82 7.95
CA LYS A 242 -16.18 19.19 7.32
C LYS A 242 -15.02 18.29 7.71
N TYR A 243 -15.05 17.73 8.91
CA TYR A 243 -13.97 16.89 9.43
C TYR A 243 -14.54 15.63 10.08
N THR A 244 -13.72 14.59 10.07
CA THR A 244 -13.96 13.30 10.70
C THR A 244 -13.04 13.10 11.89
N ILE A 245 -13.30 12.07 12.68
CA ILE A 245 -12.42 11.67 13.77
C ILE A 245 -11.02 11.28 13.27
N GLN A 246 -10.92 10.74 12.06
CA GLN A 246 -9.64 10.40 11.42
C GLN A 246 -8.86 11.66 11.02
N ASP A 247 -9.54 12.71 10.54
CA ASP A 247 -8.88 13.99 10.23
C ASP A 247 -8.27 14.62 11.49
N ILE A 248 -8.96 14.50 12.64
CA ILE A 248 -8.44 15.00 13.92
C ILE A 248 -7.22 14.18 14.35
N ARG A 249 -7.27 12.84 14.27
CA ARG A 249 -6.10 11.96 14.56
C ARG A 249 -4.91 12.31 13.68
N GLN A 250 -5.13 12.39 12.37
CA GLN A 250 -4.10 12.75 11.41
C GLN A 250 -3.53 14.16 11.69
N CYS A 251 -4.37 15.12 12.06
CA CYS A 251 -3.93 16.47 12.42
C CYS A 251 -3.09 16.50 13.70
N VAL A 252 -3.32 15.59 14.66
CA VAL A 252 -2.49 15.47 15.87
C VAL A 252 -1.16 14.79 15.54
N GLU A 253 -1.19 13.68 14.79
CA GLU A 253 0.01 12.90 14.42
C GLU A 253 0.96 13.68 13.51
N THR A 254 0.44 14.40 12.52
CA THR A 254 1.24 15.20 11.57
C THR A 254 1.65 16.57 12.12
N ASN A 255 1.32 16.89 13.39
CA ASN A 255 1.68 18.18 13.99
C ASN A 255 3.13 18.19 14.47
N GLU A 256 4.03 18.77 13.67
CA GLU A 256 5.45 18.98 14.05
C GLU A 256 5.64 19.74 15.38
N LYS A 257 4.64 20.53 15.79
CA LYS A 257 4.68 21.34 17.01
C LYS A 257 3.98 20.69 18.21
N GLN A 258 3.51 19.45 18.07
CA GLN A 258 2.83 18.66 19.11
C GLN A 258 1.72 19.47 19.84
N ARG A 259 1.03 20.36 19.12
CA ARG A 259 0.14 21.37 19.72
C ARG A 259 -1.10 20.79 20.40
N PHE A 260 -1.41 19.53 20.13
CA PHE A 260 -2.58 18.82 20.61
C PHE A 260 -2.19 17.48 21.20
N VAL A 261 -2.95 17.04 22.19
CA VAL A 261 -2.82 15.69 22.76
C VAL A 261 -4.17 15.02 22.62
N LEU A 262 -4.16 13.85 21.97
CA LEU A 262 -5.30 12.95 21.89
C LEU A 262 -5.15 11.84 22.93
N LYS A 263 -6.24 11.49 23.61
CA LYS A 263 -6.27 10.39 24.58
C LYS A 263 -7.63 9.71 24.54
N THR A 264 -7.67 8.40 24.78
CA THR A 264 -8.93 7.66 24.96
C THR A 264 -9.31 7.63 26.44
N ASP A 265 -10.56 7.97 26.76
CA ASP A 265 -11.12 7.80 28.09
C ASP A 265 -11.30 6.30 28.38
N GLN A 266 -10.65 5.82 29.42
CA GLN A 266 -10.69 4.41 29.82
C GLN A 266 -12.05 3.97 30.33
N ARG A 267 -12.90 4.90 30.78
CA ARG A 267 -14.24 4.59 31.32
C ARG A 267 -15.31 4.50 30.24
N THR A 268 -15.20 5.31 29.18
CA THR A 268 -16.23 5.40 28.13
C THR A 268 -15.77 4.90 26.77
N GLY A 269 -14.46 4.66 26.59
CA GLY A 269 -13.86 4.29 25.30
C GLY A 269 -13.82 5.44 24.29
N LYS A 270 -14.25 6.64 24.67
CA LYS A 270 -14.35 7.80 23.77
C LYS A 270 -13.04 8.57 23.69
N GLU A 271 -12.78 9.15 22.52
CA GLU A 271 -11.58 9.98 22.32
C GLU A 271 -11.78 11.41 22.83
N MET A 272 -10.72 11.92 23.43
CA MET A 272 -10.64 13.24 24.02
C MET A 272 -9.41 13.96 23.49
N ILE A 273 -9.54 15.27 23.28
CA ILE A 273 -8.49 16.14 22.76
C ILE A 273 -8.30 17.34 23.68
N ARG A 274 -7.05 17.77 23.85
CA ARG A 274 -6.70 19.07 24.45
C ARG A 274 -5.60 19.78 23.68
N ALA A 275 -5.48 21.09 23.87
CA ALA A 275 -4.33 21.84 23.39
C ALA A 275 -3.22 21.88 24.45
N GLN A 276 -1.96 21.75 24.02
CA GLN A 276 -0.82 21.97 24.91
C GLN A 276 -0.62 23.48 25.18
N PRO A 277 -0.15 23.87 26.38
CA PRO A 277 0.29 25.24 26.66
C PRO A 277 1.39 25.67 25.68
N ARG A 278 1.46 26.96 25.32
CA ARG A 278 2.62 27.45 24.56
C ARG A 278 3.83 27.40 25.50
N GLN A 279 4.85 26.64 25.13
CA GLN A 279 6.22 26.88 25.61
C GLN A 279 6.78 28.11 24.91
#